data_AF-R6SPJ1-F1
#
_entry.id   AF-R6SPJ1-F1
#
_cell.length_a   1.000
_cell.length_b   1.000
_cell.length_c   1.000
_cell.angle_alpha   90.00
_cell.angle_beta   90.00
_cell.angle_gamma   90.00
#
_symmetry.space_group_name_H-M   'P 1'
#
loop_
_entity.id
_entity.type
_entity.pdbx_description
1 polymer ?
#
loop_
_entity_poly.entity_id
_entity_poly.type
_entity_poly.pdbx_seq_one_letter_code
_entity_poly.pdbx_strand_id
1 'polypeptide(L)'
;MIYYKQISEGFEDHARFDMMQKIGMTKREIRKSINSQLLTVFFLPLLFAAMHLAFAFPMIRRMLTLFNLNSLFLFAATTAVSFFVFSLLYVLVYRITSNAYYRIVSASLRDAE
;
A
#
# COMPACT_ATOMS: atom_id res chain seq x y z
N MET A 1 -7.78 3.06 8.68
CA MET A 1 -6.78 4.02 9.20
C MET A 1 -5.89 4.59 8.08
N ILE A 2 -5.26 3.77 7.23
CA ILE A 2 -4.38 4.24 6.14
C ILE A 2 -5.09 5.22 5.18
N TYR A 3 -6.31 4.91 4.73
CA TYR A 3 -7.07 5.81 3.85
C TYR A 3 -7.20 7.22 4.44
N TYR A 4 -7.75 7.34 5.65
CA TYR A 4 -7.92 8.63 6.33
C TYR A 4 -6.58 9.35 6.54
N LYS A 5 -5.55 8.63 6.98
CA LYS A 5 -4.21 9.18 7.19
C LYS A 5 -3.65 9.79 5.91
N GLN A 6 -3.74 9.05 4.80
CA GLN A 6 -3.22 9.49 3.51
C GLN A 6 -3.99 10.70 2.98
N ILE A 7 -5.31 10.75 3.17
CA ILE A 7 -6.10 11.94 2.83
C ILE A 7 -5.63 13.16 3.64
N SER A 8 -5.45 13.02 4.95
CA SER A 8 -4.94 14.10 5.81
C SER A 8 -3.54 14.56 5.40
N GLU A 9 -2.61 13.61 5.20
CA GLU A 9 -1.26 13.88 4.70
C GLU A 9 -1.29 14.58 3.34
N GLY A 10 -2.22 14.22 2.45
CA GLY A 10 -2.38 14.90 1.16
C GLY A 10 -2.76 16.38 1.27
N PHE A 11 -3.55 16.76 2.28
CA PHE A 11 -3.85 18.17 2.55
C PHE A 11 -2.66 18.90 3.18
N GLU A 12 -1.93 18.26 4.09
CA GLU A 12 -0.73 18.83 4.71
C GLU A 12 0.42 19.01 3.70
N ASP A 13 0.65 18.01 2.86
CA ASP A 13 1.70 18.00 1.84
C ASP A 13 1.43 19.01 0.70
N HIS A 14 0.19 19.47 0.54
CA HIS A 14 -0.18 20.45 -0.49
C HIS A 14 0.69 21.72 -0.43
N ALA A 15 0.81 22.33 0.75
CA ALA A 15 1.61 23.55 0.94
C ALA A 15 3.11 23.30 0.69
N ARG A 16 3.58 22.09 1.02
CA ARG A 16 4.97 21.68 0.82
C ARG A 16 5.29 21.50 -0.66
N PHE A 17 4.39 20.89 -1.43
CA PHE A 17 4.59 20.73 -2.89
C PHE A 17 4.50 22.06 -3.64
N ASP A 18 3.66 23.00 -3.21
CA ASP A 18 3.63 24.36 -3.76
C ASP A 18 4.97 25.09 -3.52
N MET A 19 5.54 24.95 -2.32
CA MET A 19 6.89 25.47 -2.03
C MET A 19 7.97 24.80 -2.89
N MET A 20 7.90 23.48 -3.08
CA MET A 20 8.83 22.74 -3.94
C MET A 20 8.81 23.24 -5.40
N GLN A 21 7.64 23.63 -5.90
CA GLN A 21 7.53 24.23 -7.24
C GLN A 21 8.18 25.62 -7.30
N LYS A 22 8.02 26.44 -6.26
CA LYS A 22 8.63 27.79 -6.17
C LYS A 22 10.16 27.75 -6.12
N ILE A 23 10.74 26.68 -5.58
CA ILE A 23 12.21 26.47 -5.55
C ILE A 23 12.74 25.76 -6.81
N GLY A 24 11.90 25.54 -7.83
CA GLY A 24 12.31 25.08 -9.16
C GLY A 24 12.01 23.62 -9.50
N MET A 25 11.32 22.86 -8.64
CA MET A 25 10.90 21.50 -9.00
C MET A 25 9.79 21.52 -10.05
N THR A 26 9.94 20.68 -11.08
CA THR A 26 8.92 20.51 -12.11
C THR A 26 7.75 19.67 -11.60
N LYS A 27 6.56 19.86 -12.20
CA LYS A 27 5.36 19.04 -11.90
C LYS A 27 5.62 17.52 -12.07
N ARG A 28 6.52 17.14 -12.98
CA ARG A 28 6.91 15.74 -13.23
C ARG A 28 7.71 15.17 -12.05
N GLU A 29 8.65 15.94 -11.50
CA GLU A 29 9.45 15.53 -10.34
C GLU A 29 8.59 15.40 -9.09
N ILE A 30 7.68 16.36 -8.88
CA ILE A 30 6.68 16.30 -7.80
C ILE A 30 5.85 15.01 -7.92
N ARG A 31 5.29 14.72 -9.11
CA ARG A 31 4.49 13.52 -9.33
C ARG A 31 5.26 12.23 -9.07
N LYS A 32 6.53 12.18 -9.47
CA LYS A 32 7.43 11.04 -9.23
C LYS A 32 7.69 10.86 -7.73
N SER A 33 7.93 11.95 -7.00
CA SER A 33 8.14 11.92 -5.54
C SER A 33 6.93 11.35 -4.80
N ILE A 34 5.73 11.86 -5.12
CA ILE A 34 4.46 11.36 -4.57
C ILE A 34 4.28 9.87 -4.85
N ASN A 35 4.52 9.42 -6.09
CA ASN A 35 4.34 8.02 -6.47
C ASN A 35 5.27 7.11 -5.65
N SER A 36 6.51 7.54 -5.44
CA SER A 36 7.49 6.80 -4.66
C SER A 36 7.08 6.69 -3.18
N GLN A 37 6.59 7.78 -2.59
CA GLN A 37 6.12 7.81 -1.20
C GLN A 37 4.90 6.89 -1.03
N LEU A 38 3.87 7.06 -1.87
CA LEU A 38 2.66 6.26 -1.81
C LEU A 38 2.98 4.77 -2.03
N LEU A 39 3.78 4.43 -3.04
CA LEU A 39 4.15 3.05 -3.29
C LEU A 39 4.87 2.44 -2.08
N THR A 40 5.83 3.14 -1.49
CA THR A 40 6.59 2.62 -0.35
C THR A 40 5.70 2.39 0.87
N VAL A 41 4.89 3.38 1.24
CA VAL A 41 4.04 3.32 2.45
C VAL A 41 2.96 2.26 2.32
N PHE A 42 2.43 2.01 1.11
CA PHE A 42 1.44 0.96 0.90
C PHE A 42 2.03 -0.43 0.68
N PHE A 43 3.16 -0.55 -0.02
CA PHE A 43 3.70 -1.88 -0.38
C PHE A 43 4.50 -2.52 0.76
N LEU A 44 5.16 -1.71 1.60
CA LEU A 44 5.95 -2.19 2.73
C LEU A 44 5.11 -3.04 3.72
N PRO A 45 3.91 -2.64 4.15
CA PRO A 45 3.04 -3.48 4.99
C PRO A 45 2.65 -4.81 4.34
N LEU A 46 2.39 -4.83 3.02
CA LEU A 46 2.01 -6.05 2.31
C LEU A 46 3.17 -7.06 2.25
N LEU A 47 4.37 -6.58 1.97
CA LEU A 47 5.59 -7.40 2.01
C LEU A 47 5.86 -7.93 3.42
N PHE A 48 5.70 -7.08 4.43
CA PHE A 48 5.87 -7.50 5.82
C PHE A 48 4.86 -8.57 6.22
N ALA A 49 3.60 -8.46 5.79
CA ALA A 49 2.58 -9.48 6.02
C ALA A 49 2.93 -10.81 5.33
N ALA A 50 3.43 -10.79 4.10
CA ALA A 50 3.89 -11.99 3.39
C ALA A 50 5.06 -12.67 4.13
N MET A 51 6.04 -11.89 4.57
CA MET A 51 7.18 -12.37 5.33
C MET A 51 6.74 -12.96 6.68
N HIS A 52 5.85 -12.26 7.40
CA HIS A 52 5.30 -12.73 8.67
C HIS A 52 4.53 -14.06 8.49
N LEU A 53 3.74 -14.17 7.43
CA LEU A 53 3.02 -15.39 7.07
C LEU A 53 3.99 -16.55 6.76
N ALA A 54 5.05 -16.29 5.99
CA ALA A 54 6.07 -17.29 5.68
C ALA A 54 6.80 -17.79 6.95
N PHE A 55 7.10 -16.87 7.87
CA PHE A 55 7.69 -17.21 9.17
C PHE A 55 6.74 -18.05 10.04
N ALA A 56 5.44 -17.71 10.06
CA ALA A 56 4.44 -18.44 10.84
C ALA A 56 4.06 -19.80 10.24
N PHE A 57 4.23 -19.99 8.94
CA PHE A 57 3.82 -21.19 8.20
C PHE A 57 4.26 -22.53 8.83
N PRO A 58 5.54 -22.76 9.19
CA PRO A 58 5.97 -24.02 9.81
C PRO A 58 5.35 -24.24 11.20
N MET A 59 5.13 -23.17 11.98
CA MET A 59 4.51 -23.26 13.29
C MET A 59 3.04 -23.69 13.17
N ILE A 60 2.28 -23.01 12.30
CA ILE A 60 0.87 -23.32 12.05
C ILE A 60 0.73 -24.74 11.50
N ARG A 61 1.59 -25.16 10.57
CA ARG A 61 1.61 -26.55 10.06
C ARG A 61 1.74 -27.56 11.21
N ARG A 62 2.68 -27.36 12.14
CA ARG A 62 2.85 -28.27 13.29
C ARG A 62 1.60 -28.30 14.16
N MET A 63 0.96 -27.15 14.40
CA MET A 63 -0.28 -27.10 15.15
C MET A 63 -1.39 -27.89 14.44
N LEU A 64 -1.57 -27.71 13.13
CA LEU A 64 -2.57 -28.45 12.35
C LEU A 64 -2.36 -29.97 12.39
N THR A 65 -1.11 -30.44 12.37
CA THR A 65 -0.83 -31.88 12.51
C THR A 65 -1.25 -32.46 13.87
N LEU A 66 -1.26 -31.66 14.95
CA LEU A 66 -1.79 -32.09 16.25
C LEU A 66 -3.31 -32.31 16.22
N PHE A 67 -4.02 -31.60 15.34
CA PHE A 67 -5.45 -31.79 15.08
C PHE A 67 -5.72 -32.83 13.97
N ASN A 68 -4.73 -33.64 13.62
CA ASN A 68 -4.80 -34.65 12.56
C ASN A 68 -5.06 -34.07 11.14
N LEU A 69 -4.75 -32.78 10.91
CA LEU A 69 -4.85 -32.11 9.62
C LEU A 69 -3.48 -32.11 8.91
N ASN A 70 -3.21 -33.18 8.17
CA ASN A 70 -1.86 -33.47 7.64
C ASN A 70 -1.63 -33.03 6.18
N SER A 71 -2.67 -32.56 5.46
CA SER A 71 -2.55 -32.21 4.05
C SER A 71 -1.82 -30.88 3.84
N LEU A 72 -0.51 -30.97 3.59
CA LEU A 72 0.34 -29.81 3.28
C LEU A 72 -0.15 -29.06 2.03
N PHE A 73 -0.60 -29.80 1.01
CA PHE A 73 -1.08 -29.19 -0.22
C PHE A 73 -2.33 -28.33 0.02
N LEU A 74 -3.34 -28.87 0.73
CA LEU A 74 -4.55 -28.12 1.05
C LEU A 74 -4.23 -26.89 1.89
N PHE A 75 -3.36 -27.02 2.90
CA PHE A 75 -2.95 -25.90 3.72
C PHE A 75 -2.21 -24.81 2.92
N ALA A 76 -1.22 -25.20 2.11
CA ALA A 76 -0.46 -24.27 1.28
C ALA A 76 -1.34 -23.58 0.23
N ALA A 77 -2.19 -24.33 -0.47
CA ALA A 77 -3.09 -23.79 -1.48
C ALA A 77 -4.10 -22.81 -0.86
N THR A 78 -4.74 -23.19 0.25
CA THR A 78 -5.71 -22.30 0.93
C THR A 78 -5.04 -21.03 1.43
N THR A 79 -3.83 -21.14 1.99
CA THR A 79 -3.04 -19.99 2.45
C THR A 79 -2.68 -19.07 1.28
N ALA A 80 -2.20 -19.63 0.16
CA ALA A 80 -1.82 -18.86 -1.03
C ALA A 80 -3.03 -18.15 -1.66
N VAL A 81 -4.15 -18.84 -1.83
CA VAL A 81 -5.39 -18.27 -2.37
C VAL A 81 -5.92 -17.15 -1.47
N SER A 82 -5.95 -17.37 -0.15
CA SER A 82 -6.41 -16.36 0.81
C SER A 82 -5.52 -15.11 0.79
N PHE A 83 -4.20 -15.30 0.78
CA PHE A 83 -3.25 -14.20 0.69
C PHE A 83 -3.37 -13.44 -0.63
N PHE A 84 -3.58 -14.16 -1.74
CA PHE A 84 -3.76 -13.55 -3.05
C PHE A 84 -5.03 -12.69 -3.13
N VAL A 85 -6.17 -13.21 -2.67
CA VAL A 85 -7.43 -12.45 -2.63
C VAL A 85 -7.30 -11.21 -1.75
N PHE A 86 -6.69 -11.36 -0.56
CA PHE A 86 -6.44 -10.21 0.32
C PHE A 86 -5.53 -9.17 -0.34
N SER A 87 -4.47 -9.62 -1.03
CA SER A 87 -3.55 -8.74 -1.75
C SER A 87 -4.24 -7.97 -2.87
N LEU A 88 -5.15 -8.60 -3.62
CA LEU A 88 -5.95 -7.93 -4.66
C LEU A 88 -6.83 -6.82 -4.07
N LEU A 89 -7.54 -7.12 -2.97
CA LEU A 89 -8.35 -6.12 -2.26
C LEU A 89 -7.47 -4.96 -1.75
N TYR A 90 -6.30 -5.29 -1.20
CA TYR A 90 -5.34 -4.30 -0.71
C TYR A 90 -4.85 -3.37 -1.85
N VAL A 91 -4.50 -3.94 -3.00
CA VAL A 91 -4.09 -3.17 -4.19
C VAL A 91 -5.22 -2.29 -4.73
N LEU A 92 -6.47 -2.76 -4.68
CA LEU A 92 -7.64 -1.95 -5.06
C LEU A 92 -7.78 -0.73 -4.15
N VAL A 93 -7.69 -0.93 -2.82
CA VAL A 93 -7.73 0.16 -1.84
C VAL A 93 -6.58 1.14 -2.05
N TYR A 94 -5.37 0.64 -2.34
CA TYR A 94 -4.22 1.48 -2.71
C TYR A 94 -4.55 2.37 -3.91
N ARG A 95 -5.07 1.81 -5.01
CA ARG A 95 -5.42 2.60 -6.21
C ARG A 95 -6.45 3.69 -5.90
N ILE A 96 -7.47 3.37 -5.11
CA ILE A 96 -8.50 4.34 -4.72
C ILE A 96 -7.86 5.48 -3.89
N THR A 97 -7.03 5.12 -2.92
CA THR A 97 -6.41 6.08 -2.00
C THR A 97 -5.39 6.97 -2.72
N SER A 98 -4.54 6.39 -3.56
CA SER A 98 -3.52 7.13 -4.30
C SER A 98 -4.16 8.11 -5.29
N ASN A 99 -5.22 7.71 -5.98
CA ASN A 99 -5.98 8.61 -6.86
C ASN A 99 -6.60 9.78 -6.10
N ALA A 100 -7.15 9.53 -4.90
CA ALA A 100 -7.70 10.58 -4.05
C ALA A 100 -6.62 11.54 -3.55
N TYR A 101 -5.50 11.02 -3.04
CA TYR A 101 -4.32 11.80 -2.64
C TYR A 101 -3.82 12.65 -3.81
N TYR A 102 -3.65 12.04 -4.99
CA TYR A 102 -3.23 12.74 -6.20
C TYR A 102 -4.16 13.88 -6.55
N ARG A 103 -5.48 13.66 -6.49
CA ARG A 103 -6.47 14.70 -6.79
C ARG A 103 -6.39 15.88 -5.82
N ILE A 104 -6.14 15.62 -4.54
CA ILE A 104 -5.99 16.67 -3.51
C ILE A 104 -4.73 17.48 -3.78
N VAL A 105 -3.58 16.83 -3.98
CA VAL A 105 -2.30 17.52 -4.21
C VAL A 105 -2.24 18.22 -5.57
N SER A 106 -2.85 17.64 -6.61
CA SER A 106 -2.83 18.21 -7.98
C SER A 106 -3.90 19.25 -8.25
N ALA A 107 -4.82 19.51 -7.32
CA ALA A 107 -5.83 20.56 -7.49
C ALA A 107 -5.19 21.94 -7.72
N SER A 108 -4.10 22.29 -7.03
CA SER A 108 -3.35 23.54 -7.27
C SER A 108 -2.54 23.58 -8.57
N LEU A 109 -2.27 22.43 -9.19
CA LEU A 109 -1.53 22.39 -10.46
C LEU A 109 -2.38 22.78 -11.67
N ARG A 110 -3.70 22.82 -11.50
CA ARG A 110 -4.71 23.07 -12.55
C ARG A 110 -5.16 24.53 -12.63
N ASP A 111 -4.87 25.33 -11.60
CA ASP A 111 -5.22 26.76 -11.54
C ASP A 111 -4.11 27.68 -12.09
N ALA A 112 -3.07 27.08 -12.71
CA ALA A 112 -1.92 27.77 -13.30
C ALA A 112 -1.88 27.69 -14.84
N GLU A 113 -3.01 27.33 -15.46
CA GLU A 113 -3.29 27.49 -16.90
C GLU A 113 -4.29 28.63 -17.08
#